data_AF-A0A150ANM9-F1
#
_entry.id   AF-A0A150ANM9-F1
#
_cell.length_a   1.000
_cell.length_b   1.000
_cell.length_c   1.000
_cell.angle_alpha   90.00
_cell.angle_beta   90.00
_cell.angle_gamma   90.00
#
_symmetry.space_group_name_H-M   'P 1'
#
loop_
_entity.id
_entity.type
_entity.pdbx_description
1 polymer ?
#
loop_
_entity_poly.entity_id
_entity_poly.type
_entity_poly.pdbx_seq_one_letter_code
_entity_poly.pdbx_strand_id
1 'polypeptide(L)'
;MTVNTLQKYTIGYAAQKEDVSKYWLDNISEDSLQIGAVYTDQLINSEQELNISTAFKESHKPQLALKNAAKVIKENTGDHYALVYIKDRRMWHTRSGNIRVFVFRQGRFLSPPHHKATSVSTPFLLKEEDQLILASSTLLFDNDPKILKEIFHSSLPQEIAEKLLSTGTPAGENSICTILPCEFLRDNTPSRDRMKVLEEVFPFEKEAEQRLANPNQQRNTIYNFAGFVLFTLLVIFMYNKNKTNWKGELDVKQQEIAQLQKALNKANDKIHSYDNYQKLHTQSIAERNFDAFDSERYRMYALFRDVRNKFDRNQVAEKFNIYNPLAIETKVVMGENWFIVPVKGTHLVQKGETLKKIASLYYDNPKEGIQLIQQFNPQVVEGHSIFLPFEMEK
;
A
#
# COMPACT_ATOMS: atom_id res chain seq x y z
N MET A 1 5.50 -13.34 -0.64
CA MET A 1 6.16 -14.68 -0.67
C MET A 1 6.33 -15.13 0.77
N THR A 2 5.54 -16.08 1.27
CA THR A 2 5.73 -16.62 2.62
C THR A 2 7.03 -17.41 2.62
N VAL A 3 8.08 -16.89 3.25
CA VAL A 3 9.33 -17.62 3.37
C VAL A 3 9.11 -18.68 4.45
N ASN A 4 8.79 -19.90 4.01
CA ASN A 4 8.87 -21.08 4.85
C ASN A 4 10.36 -21.34 5.11
N THR A 5 10.92 -20.69 6.12
CA THR A 5 12.25 -21.06 6.61
C THR A 5 12.15 -22.43 7.27
N LEU A 6 13.24 -23.21 7.23
CA LEU A 6 13.29 -24.63 7.59
C LEU A 6 12.95 -24.97 9.08
N GLN A 7 12.51 -24.04 9.92
CA GLN A 7 12.34 -24.28 11.36
C GLN A 7 11.16 -23.47 11.96
N LYS A 8 10.16 -24.19 12.51
CA LYS A 8 9.22 -23.84 13.61
C LYS A 8 8.41 -22.52 13.58
N TYR A 9 8.68 -21.56 12.70
CA TYR A 9 8.12 -20.20 12.78
C TYR A 9 7.46 -19.78 11.46
N THR A 10 6.29 -19.13 11.52
CA THR A 10 5.68 -18.47 10.36
C THR A 10 6.04 -16.99 10.39
N ILE A 11 6.75 -16.51 9.38
CA ILE A 11 7.17 -15.11 9.32
C ILE A 11 6.58 -14.39 8.11
N GLY A 12 6.20 -13.12 8.32
CA GLY A 12 5.87 -12.19 7.26
C GLY A 12 7.06 -11.32 6.92
N TYR A 13 7.42 -11.25 5.65
CA TYR A 13 8.45 -10.35 5.16
C TYR A 13 7.99 -9.69 3.87
N ALA A 14 8.19 -8.38 3.80
CA ALA A 14 8.03 -7.65 2.56
C ALA A 14 9.00 -6.45 2.53
N ALA A 15 9.46 -6.10 1.34
CA ALA A 15 10.29 -4.94 1.10
C ALA A 15 9.92 -4.29 -0.24
N GLN A 16 10.16 -2.98 -0.36
CA GLN A 16 9.88 -2.26 -1.61
C GLN A 16 10.90 -2.61 -2.71
N LYS A 17 12.16 -2.86 -2.34
CA LYS A 17 13.24 -3.27 -3.26
C LYS A 17 14.04 -4.39 -2.62
N GLU A 18 13.89 -5.61 -3.13
CA GLU A 18 14.54 -6.80 -2.58
C GLU A 18 16.07 -6.73 -2.67
N ASP A 19 16.63 -6.22 -3.78
CA ASP A 19 18.09 -6.23 -4.01
C ASP A 19 18.91 -5.30 -3.10
N VAL A 20 18.24 -4.40 -2.37
CA VAL A 20 18.87 -3.43 -1.45
C VAL A 20 18.37 -3.60 -0.01
N SER A 21 17.60 -4.66 0.24
CA SER A 21 17.06 -4.96 1.55
C SER A 21 17.36 -6.41 1.90
N LYS A 22 17.63 -6.67 3.17
CA LYS A 22 17.88 -8.02 3.63
C LYS A 22 17.22 -8.27 4.97
N TYR A 23 16.68 -9.46 5.06
CA TYR A 23 16.10 -10.01 6.26
C TYR A 23 16.76 -11.36 6.55
N TRP A 24 16.93 -11.69 7.84
CA TRP A 24 17.38 -13.02 8.25
C TRP A 24 16.78 -13.43 9.60
N LEU A 25 16.56 -14.73 9.73
CA LEU A 25 16.07 -15.43 10.91
C LEU A 25 16.95 -16.66 11.14
N ASP A 26 17.65 -16.73 12.26
CA ASP A 26 18.41 -17.93 12.59
C ASP A 26 18.17 -18.36 14.03
N ASN A 27 18.07 -19.68 14.23
CA ASN A 27 18.19 -20.25 15.56
C ASN A 27 19.66 -20.24 15.94
N ILE A 28 19.97 -19.58 17.06
CA ILE A 28 21.31 -19.59 17.62
C ILE A 28 21.51 -20.86 18.45
N SER A 29 20.48 -21.23 19.22
CA SER A 29 20.41 -22.42 20.09
C SER A 29 18.97 -22.93 20.14
N GLU A 30 18.69 -23.98 20.93
CA GLU A 30 17.32 -24.48 21.12
C GLU A 30 16.37 -23.44 21.74
N ASP A 31 16.90 -22.52 22.54
CA ASP A 31 16.15 -21.51 23.32
C ASP A 31 16.41 -20.07 22.86
N SER A 32 17.27 -19.86 21.86
CA SER A 32 17.68 -18.53 21.40
C SER A 32 17.46 -18.33 19.90
N LEU A 33 16.88 -17.19 19.54
CA LEU A 33 16.54 -16.79 18.18
C LEU A 33 17.14 -15.42 17.88
N GLN A 34 17.71 -15.24 16.69
CA GLN A 34 18.10 -13.93 16.18
C GLN A 34 17.28 -13.53 14.98
N ILE A 35 17.00 -12.23 14.92
CA ILE A 35 16.19 -11.62 13.86
C ILE A 35 16.90 -10.35 13.46
N GLY A 36 17.10 -10.16 12.16
CA GLY A 36 17.68 -8.93 11.64
C GLY A 36 16.98 -8.45 10.38
N ALA A 37 16.84 -7.13 10.29
CA ALA A 37 16.36 -6.46 9.10
C ALA A 37 17.28 -5.28 8.80
N VAL A 38 17.65 -5.12 7.53
CA VAL A 38 18.51 -4.05 7.04
C VAL A 38 18.04 -3.60 5.66
N TYR A 39 18.24 -2.34 5.34
CA TYR A 39 18.21 -1.88 3.96
C TYR A 39 19.28 -0.81 3.74
N THR A 40 19.68 -0.64 2.48
CA THR A 40 20.70 0.31 2.05
C THR A 40 20.24 0.99 0.76
N ASP A 41 20.95 2.03 0.34
CA ASP A 41 20.74 2.70 -0.94
C ASP A 41 21.50 2.01 -2.08
N GLN A 42 22.43 1.11 -1.75
CA GLN A 42 23.27 0.38 -2.69
C GLN A 42 22.92 -1.11 -2.72
N LEU A 43 23.21 -1.79 -3.83
CA LEU A 43 23.05 -3.24 -3.95
C LEU A 43 23.94 -3.95 -2.92
N ILE A 44 23.36 -4.92 -2.21
CA ILE A 44 24.11 -5.75 -1.26
C ILE A 44 24.84 -6.83 -2.07
N ASN A 45 26.17 -6.81 -2.07
CA ASN A 45 26.97 -7.83 -2.74
C ASN A 45 27.07 -9.11 -1.90
N SER A 46 27.51 -10.21 -2.53
CA SER A 46 27.57 -11.53 -1.88
C SER A 46 28.49 -11.59 -0.65
N GLU A 47 29.56 -10.78 -0.61
CA GLU A 47 30.48 -10.69 0.54
C GLU A 47 29.80 -10.00 1.72
N GLN A 48 29.15 -8.86 1.48
CA GLN A 48 28.33 -8.16 2.48
C GLN A 48 27.22 -9.07 2.99
N GLU A 49 26.56 -9.81 2.11
CA GLU A 49 25.50 -10.73 2.46
C GLU A 49 25.98 -11.84 3.40
N LEU A 50 27.18 -12.39 3.17
CA LEU A 50 27.81 -13.38 4.05
C LEU A 50 28.23 -12.77 5.40
N ASN A 51 28.78 -11.56 5.39
CA ASN A 51 29.17 -10.85 6.61
C ASN A 51 27.95 -10.51 7.48
N ILE A 52 26.82 -10.15 6.88
CA ILE A 52 25.56 -9.86 7.58
C ILE A 52 25.00 -11.14 8.23
N SER A 53 24.92 -12.24 7.47
CA SER A 53 24.36 -13.50 7.98
C SER A 53 25.20 -14.14 9.08
N THR A 54 26.51 -13.88 9.10
CA THR A 54 27.44 -14.41 10.11
C THR A 54 27.81 -13.40 11.21
N ALA A 55 27.20 -12.20 11.20
CA ALA A 55 27.51 -11.11 12.13
C ALA A 55 27.21 -11.48 13.59
N PHE A 56 26.21 -12.33 13.79
CA PHE A 56 25.82 -12.78 15.11
C PHE A 56 26.57 -14.03 15.55
N LYS A 57 26.97 -14.03 16.82
CA LYS A 57 27.54 -15.19 17.51
C LYS A 57 26.83 -15.35 18.85
N GLU A 58 26.50 -16.59 19.21
CA GLU A 58 25.92 -16.88 20.52
C GLU A 58 26.82 -16.32 21.63
N SER A 59 26.19 -15.72 22.64
CA SER A 59 26.89 -15.27 23.83
C SER A 59 26.00 -15.41 25.04
N HIS A 60 26.59 -15.78 26.17
CA HIS A 60 25.93 -15.68 27.48
C HIS A 60 25.53 -14.24 27.83
N LYS A 61 26.04 -13.24 27.11
CA LYS A 61 25.65 -11.83 27.22
C LYS A 61 25.01 -11.37 25.90
N PRO A 62 23.67 -11.47 25.75
CA PRO A 62 22.95 -11.03 24.54
C PRO A 62 23.30 -9.60 24.12
N GLN A 63 23.58 -8.71 25.08
CA GLN A 63 23.98 -7.33 24.79
C GLN A 63 25.33 -7.23 24.08
N LEU A 64 26.28 -8.09 24.41
CA LEU A 64 27.59 -8.11 23.77
C LEU A 64 27.47 -8.66 22.34
N ALA A 65 26.68 -9.72 22.16
CA ALA A 65 26.39 -10.28 20.84
C ALA A 65 25.75 -9.24 19.91
N LEU A 66 24.70 -8.56 20.37
CA LEU A 66 24.02 -7.50 19.61
C LEU A 66 24.95 -6.32 19.30
N LYS A 67 25.79 -5.89 20.24
CA LYS A 67 26.75 -4.79 20.03
C LYS A 67 27.78 -5.15 18.95
N ASN A 68 28.31 -6.37 18.99
CA ASN A 68 29.29 -6.83 18.01
C ASN A 68 28.65 -7.00 16.63
N ALA A 69 27.46 -7.60 16.55
CA ALA A 69 26.73 -7.75 15.30
C ALA A 69 26.37 -6.38 14.68
N ALA A 70 25.92 -5.43 15.49
CA ALA A 70 25.63 -4.06 15.04
C ALA A 70 26.85 -3.35 14.46
N LYS A 71 28.06 -3.60 15.00
CA LYS A 71 29.30 -3.05 14.44
C LYS A 71 29.56 -3.60 13.04
N VAL A 72 29.50 -4.93 12.88
CA VAL A 72 29.72 -5.59 11.58
C VAL A 72 28.69 -5.12 10.55
N ILE A 73 27.42 -5.06 10.92
CA ILE A 73 26.34 -4.65 10.01
C ILE A 73 26.49 -3.19 9.60
N LYS A 74 26.83 -2.31 10.55
CA LYS A 74 27.09 -0.90 10.25
C LYS A 74 28.24 -0.72 9.25
N GLU A 75 29.31 -1.49 9.39
CA GLU A 75 30.47 -1.46 8.48
C GLU A 75 30.13 -1.96 7.07
N ASN A 76 29.15 -2.85 6.92
CA ASN A 76 28.80 -3.47 5.64
C ASN A 76 27.61 -2.82 4.92
N THR A 77 26.65 -2.22 5.65
CA THR A 77 25.34 -1.78 5.09
C THR A 77 24.95 -0.34 5.41
N GLY A 78 25.70 0.34 6.28
CA GLY A 78 25.38 1.70 6.72
C GLY A 78 24.44 1.76 7.93
N ASP A 79 23.59 2.79 7.97
CA ASP A 79 22.93 3.22 9.22
C ASP A 79 21.49 2.70 9.40
N HIS A 80 20.89 1.95 8.48
CA HIS A 80 19.49 1.51 8.56
C HIS A 80 19.33 0.03 8.87
N TYR A 81 19.36 -0.33 10.15
CA TYR A 81 19.19 -1.71 10.60
C TYR A 81 18.39 -1.81 11.90
N ALA A 82 17.75 -2.95 12.13
CA ALA A 82 17.26 -3.37 13.43
C ALA A 82 17.59 -4.84 13.66
N LEU A 83 18.18 -5.13 14.81
CA LEU A 83 18.57 -6.48 15.22
C LEU A 83 17.95 -6.82 16.56
N VAL A 84 17.48 -8.05 16.68
CA VAL A 84 16.79 -8.57 17.85
C VAL A 84 17.40 -9.90 18.23
N TYR A 85 17.68 -10.06 19.51
CA TYR A 85 18.09 -11.32 20.14
C TYR A 85 16.98 -11.72 21.11
N ILE A 86 16.42 -12.92 20.94
CA ILE A 86 15.40 -13.48 21.84
C ILE A 86 16.02 -14.68 22.56
N LYS A 87 15.88 -14.71 23.89
CA LYS A 87 16.23 -15.87 24.72
C LYS A 87 15.35 -15.92 25.95
N ASP A 88 14.82 -17.10 26.28
CA ASP A 88 13.94 -17.31 27.44
C ASP A 88 12.76 -16.31 27.50
N ARG A 89 12.12 -16.06 26.34
CA ARG A 89 11.03 -15.05 26.15
C ARG A 89 11.46 -13.60 26.38
N ARG A 90 12.73 -13.33 26.64
CA ARG A 90 13.28 -11.98 26.78
C ARG A 90 13.83 -11.54 25.44
N MET A 91 13.53 -10.31 25.08
CA MET A 91 13.96 -9.69 23.84
C MET A 91 14.93 -8.56 24.14
N TRP A 92 16.13 -8.65 23.60
CA TRP A 92 17.08 -7.55 23.51
C TRP A 92 17.10 -7.06 22.07
N HIS A 93 17.28 -5.77 21.86
CA HIS A 93 17.41 -5.26 20.51
C HIS A 93 18.40 -4.10 20.42
N THR A 94 18.85 -3.84 19.20
CA THR A 94 19.62 -2.66 18.81
C THR A 94 19.15 -2.22 17.44
N ARG A 95 19.11 -0.92 17.19
CA ARG A 95 18.66 -0.38 15.90
C ARG A 95 19.37 0.92 15.58
N SER A 96 19.45 1.23 14.30
CA SER A 96 19.96 2.48 13.78
C SER A 96 19.08 2.97 12.64
N GLY A 97 19.04 4.29 12.43
CA GLY A 97 18.42 4.87 11.25
C GLY A 97 16.90 4.83 11.26
N ASN A 98 16.27 4.39 10.16
CA ASN A 98 14.82 4.44 9.98
C ASN A 98 14.08 3.19 10.48
N ILE A 99 14.74 2.05 10.67
CA ILE A 99 14.06 0.83 11.11
C ILE A 99 13.73 0.93 12.60
N ARG A 100 12.54 0.51 13.00
CA ARG A 100 12.02 0.50 14.37
C ARG A 100 11.61 -0.90 14.78
N VAL A 101 11.62 -1.14 16.08
CA VAL A 101 11.16 -2.39 16.70
C VAL A 101 9.91 -2.08 17.51
N PHE A 102 8.84 -2.81 17.27
CA PHE A 102 7.58 -2.70 18.00
C PHE A 102 7.05 -4.08 18.37
N VAL A 103 6.21 -4.13 19.40
CA VAL A 103 5.48 -5.34 19.79
C VAL A 103 3.99 -5.03 19.73
N PHE A 104 3.24 -5.77 18.93
CA PHE A 104 1.78 -5.68 18.91
C PHE A 104 1.20 -6.73 19.86
N ARG A 105 0.44 -6.26 20.85
CA ARG A 105 -0.18 -7.08 21.89
C ARG A 105 -1.63 -6.65 22.06
N GLN A 106 -2.57 -7.55 21.80
CA GLN A 106 -4.01 -7.33 22.06
C GLN A 106 -4.53 -5.98 21.54
N GLY A 107 -4.22 -5.63 20.29
CA GLY A 107 -4.69 -4.38 19.67
C GLY A 107 -3.87 -3.12 20.01
N ARG A 108 -2.73 -3.26 20.69
CA ARG A 108 -1.88 -2.15 21.11
C ARG A 108 -0.44 -2.32 20.63
N PHE A 109 0.15 -1.25 20.14
CA PHE A 109 1.59 -1.18 19.88
C PHE A 109 2.33 -0.80 21.15
N LEU A 110 3.27 -1.64 21.54
CA LEU A 110 4.22 -1.41 22.62
C LEU A 110 5.55 -1.06 21.96
N SER A 111 6.20 0.00 22.45
CA SER A 111 7.57 0.35 22.05
C SER A 111 8.52 -0.22 23.09
N PRO A 112 9.34 -1.22 22.76
CA PRO A 112 10.43 -1.65 23.61
C PRO A 112 11.36 -0.47 23.94
N PRO A 113 11.94 -0.43 25.15
CA PRO A 113 12.81 0.67 25.57
C PRO A 113 14.02 0.77 24.64
N HIS A 114 14.39 1.99 24.24
CA HIS A 114 15.54 2.23 23.36
C HIS A 114 16.37 3.40 23.88
N HIS A 115 17.69 3.21 23.97
CA HIS A 115 18.61 4.28 24.33
C HIS A 115 19.19 4.93 23.07
N LYS A 116 19.32 6.27 23.06
CA LYS A 116 19.82 7.03 21.89
C LYS A 116 21.28 6.74 21.54
N ALA A 117 22.06 6.22 22.49
CA ALA A 117 23.40 5.70 22.22
C ALA A 117 23.28 4.22 21.79
N THR A 118 24.24 3.73 21.00
CA THR A 118 24.40 2.33 20.51
C THR A 118 24.58 1.28 21.63
N SER A 119 24.00 1.52 22.80
CA SER A 119 23.82 0.60 23.91
C SER A 119 22.57 -0.24 23.70
N VAL A 120 22.71 -1.55 23.88
CA VAL A 120 21.61 -2.51 23.83
C VAL A 120 20.56 -2.16 24.89
N SER A 121 19.29 -2.25 24.51
CA SER A 121 18.15 -1.96 25.37
C SER A 121 18.04 -2.91 26.57
N THR A 122 17.33 -2.46 27.61
CA THR A 122 16.87 -3.35 28.68
C THR A 122 15.94 -4.43 28.09
N PRO A 123 16.00 -5.68 28.59
CA PRO A 123 15.21 -6.76 28.02
C PRO A 123 13.71 -6.46 28.12
N PHE A 124 13.00 -6.69 27.03
CA PHE A 124 11.55 -6.65 26.96
C PHE A 124 10.97 -8.07 27.08
N LEU A 125 9.98 -8.27 27.94
CA LEU A 125 9.36 -9.59 28.12
C LEU A 125 8.26 -9.81 27.07
N LEU A 126 8.50 -10.79 26.20
CA LEU A 126 7.54 -11.24 25.19
C LEU A 126 6.57 -12.27 25.79
N LYS A 127 5.36 -12.27 25.24
CA LYS A 127 4.32 -13.25 25.50
C LYS A 127 4.00 -14.05 24.24
N GLU A 128 3.31 -15.16 24.40
CA GLU A 128 2.98 -16.06 23.29
C GLU A 128 2.01 -15.41 22.29
N GLU A 129 1.13 -14.52 22.76
CA GLU A 129 0.19 -13.77 21.93
C GLU A 129 0.78 -12.52 21.26
N ASP A 130 2.08 -12.25 21.45
CA ASP A 130 2.72 -11.06 20.88
C ASP A 130 3.05 -11.26 19.39
N GLN A 131 3.07 -10.14 18.66
CA GLN A 131 3.68 -10.06 17.34
C GLN A 131 4.84 -9.07 17.39
N LEU A 132 6.05 -9.55 17.11
CA LEU A 132 7.23 -8.73 16.99
C LEU A 132 7.30 -8.13 15.57
N ILE A 133 7.54 -6.82 15.51
CA ILE A 133 7.52 -6.04 14.27
C ILE A 133 8.84 -5.31 14.12
N LEU A 134 9.51 -5.52 12.99
CA LEU A 134 10.65 -4.72 12.55
C LEU A 134 10.22 -4.00 11.27
N ALA A 135 10.07 -2.68 11.30
CA ALA A 135 9.58 -1.93 10.14
C ALA A 135 10.23 -0.56 10.01
N SER A 136 10.30 -0.04 8.79
CA SER A 136 10.64 1.37 8.55
C SER A 136 9.69 2.29 9.32
N SER A 137 10.21 3.36 9.91
CA SER A 137 9.44 4.19 10.85
C SER A 137 8.29 4.92 10.17
N THR A 138 8.44 5.28 8.90
CA THR A 138 7.41 5.89 8.05
C THR A 138 6.18 5.01 7.92
N LEU A 139 6.36 3.69 7.78
CA LEU A 139 5.24 2.72 7.71
C LEU A 139 4.39 2.68 8.98
N LEU A 140 4.90 3.13 10.12
CA LEU A 140 4.21 3.07 11.42
C LEU A 140 3.77 4.44 11.92
N PHE A 141 4.47 5.51 11.56
CA PHE A 141 4.17 6.86 12.05
C PHE A 141 3.35 7.72 11.08
N ASP A 142 3.44 7.46 9.78
CA ASP A 142 2.75 8.27 8.76
C ASP A 142 1.34 7.72 8.43
N ASN A 143 1.02 6.52 8.89
CA ASN A 143 -0.28 5.88 8.72
C ASN A 143 -1.26 6.21 9.86
N ASP A 144 -2.56 6.31 9.54
CA ASP A 144 -3.62 6.47 10.55
C ASP A 144 -3.62 5.26 11.51
N PRO A 145 -3.58 5.48 12.84
CA PRO A 145 -3.69 4.41 13.84
C PRO A 145 -4.88 3.46 13.65
N LYS A 146 -6.00 3.90 13.04
CA LYS A 146 -7.14 3.05 12.70
C LYS A 146 -6.80 2.04 11.62
N ILE A 147 -6.12 2.50 10.57
CA ILE A 147 -5.66 1.66 9.45
C ILE A 147 -4.63 0.65 9.97
N LEU A 148 -3.69 1.10 10.81
CA LEU A 148 -2.72 0.20 11.44
C LEU A 148 -3.42 -0.89 12.26
N LYS A 149 -4.43 -0.54 13.06
CA LYS A 149 -5.20 -1.57 13.78
C LYS A 149 -5.83 -2.55 12.80
N GLU A 150 -6.54 -2.08 11.78
CA GLU A 150 -7.19 -2.96 10.79
C GLU A 150 -6.20 -3.93 10.12
N ILE A 151 -5.03 -3.43 9.71
CA ILE A 151 -3.99 -4.25 9.08
C ILE A 151 -3.52 -5.36 10.03
N PHE A 152 -3.26 -5.04 11.30
CA PHE A 152 -2.81 -6.02 12.31
C PHE A 152 -3.93 -6.92 12.87
N HIS A 153 -5.19 -6.75 12.45
CA HIS A 153 -6.26 -7.73 12.72
C HIS A 153 -6.31 -8.84 11.64
N SER A 154 -5.54 -8.74 10.56
CA SER A 154 -5.32 -9.88 9.64
C SER A 154 -4.61 -11.02 10.38
N SER A 155 -4.97 -12.27 10.07
CA SER A 155 -4.43 -13.47 10.73
C SER A 155 -3.07 -13.92 10.20
N LEU A 156 -2.64 -13.47 9.01
CA LEU A 156 -1.43 -13.98 8.37
C LEU A 156 -0.30 -12.94 8.41
N PRO A 157 0.86 -13.25 9.03
CA PRO A 157 1.99 -12.31 9.13
C PRO A 157 2.44 -11.72 7.79
N GLN A 158 2.40 -12.51 6.72
CA GLN A 158 2.75 -12.06 5.37
C GLN A 158 1.78 -11.01 4.84
N GLU A 159 0.48 -11.20 5.03
CA GLU A 159 -0.53 -10.22 4.60
C GLU A 159 -0.37 -8.90 5.35
N ILE A 160 -0.05 -8.96 6.64
CA ILE A 160 0.19 -7.75 7.45
C ILE A 160 1.40 -6.99 6.89
N ALA A 161 2.49 -7.68 6.55
CA ALA A 161 3.71 -7.06 6.00
C ALA A 161 3.45 -6.43 4.62
N GLU A 162 2.75 -7.14 3.73
CA GLU A 162 2.40 -6.64 2.40
C GLU A 162 1.43 -5.46 2.45
N LYS A 163 0.41 -5.50 3.33
CA LYS A 163 -0.52 -4.39 3.54
C LYS A 163 0.16 -3.16 4.11
N LEU A 164 1.08 -3.31 5.08
CA LEU A 164 1.80 -2.16 5.63
C LEU A 164 2.60 -1.42 4.55
N LEU A 165 3.29 -2.16 3.67
CA LEU A 165 4.02 -1.55 2.56
C LEU A 165 3.11 -0.92 1.52
N SER A 166 2.01 -1.57 1.14
CA SER A 166 1.13 -1.04 0.10
C SER A 166 0.38 0.22 0.55
N THR A 167 0.12 0.35 1.85
CA THR A 167 -0.65 1.49 2.39
C THR A 167 0.23 2.66 2.82
N GLY A 168 1.48 2.39 3.21
CA GLY A 168 2.32 3.35 3.94
C GLY A 168 3.59 3.84 3.26
N THR A 169 3.92 3.39 2.05
CA THR A 169 5.24 3.71 1.45
C THR A 169 5.19 5.00 0.62
N PRO A 170 5.92 6.07 1.00
CA PRO A 170 6.09 7.24 0.14
C PRO A 170 6.81 6.87 -1.16
N ALA A 171 6.45 7.53 -2.26
CA ALA A 171 7.10 7.28 -3.55
C ALA A 171 8.61 7.56 -3.48
N GLY A 172 9.43 6.53 -3.70
CA GLY A 172 10.89 6.63 -3.75
C GLY A 172 11.66 6.25 -2.47
N GLU A 173 10.99 5.96 -1.36
CA GLU A 173 11.65 5.59 -0.09
C GLU A 173 11.76 4.08 0.14
N ASN A 174 12.99 3.55 0.18
CA ASN A 174 13.25 2.15 0.51
C ASN A 174 12.64 1.79 1.87
N SER A 175 11.66 0.89 1.84
CA SER A 175 10.91 0.48 3.03
C SER A 175 10.90 -1.04 3.19
N ILE A 176 10.96 -1.49 4.44
CA ILE A 176 11.00 -2.91 4.83
C ILE A 176 10.03 -3.14 5.98
N CYS A 177 9.39 -4.31 5.99
CA CYS A 177 8.55 -4.78 7.08
C CYS A 177 8.74 -6.28 7.31
N THR A 178 9.00 -6.63 8.57
CA THR A 178 9.08 -8.02 9.05
C THR A 178 8.18 -8.19 10.25
N ILE A 179 7.41 -9.28 10.27
CA ILE A 179 6.45 -9.62 11.32
C ILE A 179 6.65 -11.05 11.76
N LEU A 180 6.97 -11.23 13.04
CA LEU A 180 7.15 -12.53 13.67
C LEU A 180 6.15 -12.73 14.81
N PRO A 181 5.15 -13.61 14.67
CA PRO A 181 4.33 -14.08 15.77
C PRO A 181 5.19 -14.80 16.82
N CYS A 182 4.94 -14.52 18.10
CA CYS A 182 5.66 -15.12 19.23
C CYS A 182 5.02 -16.43 19.73
N GLU A 183 4.13 -17.05 18.95
CA GLU A 183 3.45 -18.30 19.33
C GLU A 183 4.43 -19.45 19.57
N PHE A 184 5.59 -19.41 18.93
CA PHE A 184 6.67 -20.38 19.12
C PHE A 184 7.29 -20.37 20.51
N LEU A 185 7.06 -19.33 21.30
CA LEU A 185 7.45 -19.31 22.71
C LEU A 185 6.67 -20.36 23.54
N ARG A 186 5.61 -20.96 22.98
CA ARG A 186 4.90 -22.11 23.56
C ARG A 186 5.79 -23.36 23.69
N ASP A 187 6.66 -23.60 22.72
CA ASP A 187 7.51 -24.78 22.67
C ASP A 187 8.85 -24.59 23.40
N ASN A 188 9.20 -23.35 23.77
CA ASN A 188 10.35 -23.03 24.61
C ASN A 188 9.98 -23.18 26.10
N THR A 189 9.92 -24.44 26.56
CA THR A 189 10.04 -24.73 28.00
C THR A 189 11.38 -24.23 28.51
N PRO A 190 11.43 -23.38 29.56
CA PRO A 190 12.67 -22.77 30.04
C PRO A 190 13.69 -23.82 30.50
N SER A 191 14.97 -23.53 30.24
CA SER A 191 16.09 -24.33 30.74
C SER A 191 16.08 -24.44 32.28
N ARG A 192 16.75 -25.49 32.74
CA ARG A 192 16.69 -26.20 34.04
C ARG A 192 16.86 -25.43 35.36
N ASP A 193 16.85 -24.10 35.39
CA ASP A 193 17.20 -23.28 36.58
C ASP A 193 16.08 -22.35 37.10
N ARG A 194 14.82 -22.60 36.71
CA ARG A 194 13.63 -21.86 37.16
C ARG A 194 13.56 -21.71 38.69
N MET A 195 13.87 -22.76 39.44
CA MET A 195 13.73 -22.78 40.91
C MET A 195 14.62 -21.72 41.58
N LYS A 196 15.86 -21.59 41.12
CA LYS A 196 16.85 -20.71 41.76
C LYS A 196 16.56 -19.23 41.52
N VAL A 197 16.07 -18.89 40.31
CA VAL A 197 15.77 -17.50 39.91
C VAL A 197 14.40 -17.04 40.44
N LEU A 198 13.43 -17.95 40.60
CA LEU A 198 12.15 -17.62 41.24
C LEU A 198 12.29 -17.47 42.77
N GLU A 199 13.13 -18.29 43.40
CA GLU A 199 13.43 -18.19 44.84
C GLU A 199 14.09 -16.86 45.23
N GLU A 200 14.88 -16.25 44.34
CA GLU A 200 15.53 -14.95 44.57
C GLU A 200 14.59 -13.75 44.44
N VAL A 201 13.46 -13.86 43.71
CA VAL A 201 12.65 -12.68 43.33
C VAL A 201 11.21 -12.71 43.87
N PHE A 202 10.61 -13.88 44.14
CA PHE A 202 9.21 -13.96 44.57
C PHE A 202 8.97 -14.99 45.69
N PRO A 203 9.22 -14.64 46.96
CA PRO A 203 9.09 -15.56 48.11
C PRO A 203 7.65 -16.03 48.42
N PHE A 204 6.63 -15.52 47.71
CA PHE A 204 5.21 -15.80 47.99
C PHE A 204 4.61 -16.95 47.17
N GLU A 205 5.31 -17.52 46.17
CA GLU A 205 4.78 -18.63 45.36
C GLU A 205 4.76 -19.98 46.12
N LYS A 206 5.53 -20.12 47.21
CA LYS A 206 5.55 -21.33 48.06
C LYS A 206 4.17 -21.66 48.66
N GLU A 207 3.32 -20.67 48.89
CA GLU A 207 1.96 -20.88 49.42
C GLU A 207 1.00 -21.45 48.37
N ALA A 208 1.26 -21.24 47.08
CA ALA A 208 0.42 -21.78 46.01
C ALA A 208 0.70 -23.27 45.77
N GLU A 209 1.97 -23.69 45.86
CA GLU A 209 2.37 -25.09 45.64
C GLU A 209 1.96 -26.01 46.81
N GLN A 210 1.95 -25.52 48.05
CA GLN A 210 1.45 -26.29 49.19
C GLN A 210 -0.06 -26.55 49.13
N ARG A 211 -0.83 -25.70 48.42
CA ARG A 211 -2.27 -25.94 48.18
C ARG A 211 -2.54 -27.03 47.14
N LEU A 212 -1.57 -27.34 46.28
CA LEU A 212 -1.67 -28.36 45.22
C LEU A 212 -1.44 -29.81 45.71
N ALA A 213 -0.90 -29.98 46.91
CA ALA A 213 -0.67 -31.30 47.52
C ALA A 213 -1.92 -31.90 48.23
N ASN A 214 -3.08 -31.26 48.11
CA ASN A 214 -4.30 -31.64 48.83
C ASN A 214 -5.06 -32.76 48.06
N PRO A 215 -5.36 -33.93 48.65
CA PRO A 215 -5.97 -35.08 47.95
C PRO A 215 -7.34 -34.79 47.29
N ASN A 216 -8.03 -33.71 47.67
CA ASN A 216 -9.25 -33.24 47.01
C ASN A 216 -9.00 -32.65 45.60
N GLN A 217 -7.79 -32.19 45.28
CA GLN A 217 -7.48 -31.68 43.94
C GLN A 217 -7.26 -32.80 42.91
N GLN A 218 -6.76 -33.98 43.30
CA GLN A 218 -6.60 -35.12 42.38
C GLN A 218 -7.96 -35.59 41.81
N ARG A 219 -9.03 -35.53 42.62
CA ARG A 219 -10.40 -35.78 42.13
C ARG A 219 -10.86 -34.72 41.14
N ASN A 220 -10.57 -33.43 41.39
CA ASN A 220 -10.86 -32.35 40.45
C ASN A 220 -10.07 -32.47 39.15
N THR A 221 -8.84 -32.98 39.18
CA THR A 221 -8.05 -33.24 37.96
C THR A 221 -8.70 -34.32 37.10
N ILE A 222 -9.26 -35.37 37.71
CA ILE A 222 -9.99 -36.43 36.99
C ILE A 222 -11.29 -35.88 36.39
N TYR A 223 -12.04 -35.06 37.13
CA TYR A 223 -13.25 -34.41 36.60
C TYR A 223 -12.94 -33.42 35.46
N ASN A 224 -11.86 -32.64 35.58
CA ASN A 224 -11.42 -31.73 34.52
C ASN A 224 -10.93 -32.49 33.28
N PHE A 225 -10.24 -33.62 33.46
CA PHE A 225 -9.81 -34.47 32.36
C PHE A 225 -11.01 -35.12 31.65
N ALA A 226 -11.95 -35.68 32.41
CA ALA A 226 -13.19 -36.21 31.86
C ALA A 226 -14.03 -35.13 31.15
N GLY A 227 -14.09 -33.93 31.72
CA GLY A 227 -14.73 -32.76 31.12
C GLY A 227 -14.06 -32.32 29.82
N PHE A 228 -12.73 -32.32 29.76
CA PHE A 228 -11.98 -32.00 28.55
C PHE A 228 -12.23 -33.03 27.44
N VAL A 229 -12.25 -34.32 27.77
CA VAL A 229 -12.54 -35.39 26.80
C VAL A 229 -13.98 -35.25 26.25
N LEU A 230 -14.96 -35.03 27.13
CA LEU A 230 -16.36 -34.79 26.73
C LEU A 230 -16.51 -33.52 25.87
N PHE A 231 -15.81 -32.45 26.23
CA PHE A 231 -15.81 -31.21 25.46
C PHE A 231 -15.17 -31.41 24.06
N THR A 232 -14.06 -32.14 23.98
CA THR A 232 -13.40 -32.45 22.71
C THR A 232 -14.31 -33.28 21.80
N LEU A 233 -15.00 -34.28 22.36
CA LEU A 233 -16.01 -35.07 21.63
C LEU A 233 -17.19 -34.20 21.16
N LEU A 234 -17.64 -33.25 21.97
CA LEU A 234 -18.69 -32.30 21.59
C LEU A 234 -18.24 -31.39 20.44
N VAL A 235 -17.01 -30.89 20.46
CA VAL A 235 -16.43 -30.09 19.37
C VAL A 235 -16.35 -30.91 18.08
N ILE A 236 -15.88 -32.16 18.16
CA ILE A 236 -15.84 -33.06 17.00
C ILE A 236 -17.25 -33.34 16.45
N PHE A 237 -18.23 -33.55 17.32
CA PHE A 237 -19.62 -33.75 16.92
C PHE A 237 -20.23 -32.50 16.27
N MET A 238 -20.03 -31.33 16.86
CA MET A 238 -20.46 -30.03 16.31
C MET A 238 -19.82 -29.76 14.95
N TYR A 239 -18.52 -30.06 14.81
CA TYR A 239 -17.81 -29.96 13.54
C TYR A 239 -18.43 -30.89 12.50
N ASN A 240 -18.62 -32.18 12.80
CA ASN A 240 -19.20 -33.13 11.84
C ASN A 240 -20.64 -32.78 11.46
N LYS A 241 -21.45 -32.24 12.38
CA LYS A 241 -22.83 -31.80 12.11
C LYS A 241 -22.88 -30.55 11.22
N ASN A 242 -21.93 -29.62 11.37
CA ASN A 242 -21.96 -28.32 10.68
C ASN A 242 -21.03 -28.25 9.45
N LYS A 243 -20.15 -29.22 9.24
CA LYS A 243 -19.17 -29.24 8.13
C LYS A 243 -19.82 -29.12 6.75
N THR A 244 -21.01 -29.68 6.55
CA THR A 244 -21.75 -29.58 5.29
C THR A 244 -22.31 -28.18 5.06
N ASN A 245 -22.83 -27.51 6.10
CA ASN A 245 -23.33 -26.14 6.00
C ASN A 245 -22.18 -25.15 5.74
N TRP A 246 -21.04 -25.32 6.39
CA TRP A 246 -19.87 -24.46 6.19
C TRP A 246 -19.26 -24.61 4.79
N LYS A 247 -19.26 -25.83 4.22
CA LYS A 247 -18.83 -26.03 2.83
C LYS A 247 -19.83 -25.43 1.83
N GLY A 248 -21.13 -25.60 2.08
CA GLY A 248 -22.18 -25.01 1.24
C GLY A 248 -22.13 -23.49 1.18
N GLU A 249 -21.89 -22.82 2.31
CA GLU A 249 -21.74 -21.36 2.35
C GLU A 249 -20.48 -20.86 1.63
N LEU A 250 -19.38 -21.62 1.71
CA LEU A 250 -18.11 -21.25 1.08
C LEU A 250 -18.18 -21.34 -0.46
N ASP A 251 -18.82 -22.39 -1.00
CA ASP A 251 -19.03 -22.54 -2.44
C ASP A 251 -19.95 -21.44 -3.00
N VAL A 252 -21.02 -21.10 -2.28
CA VAL A 252 -21.94 -20.00 -2.65
C VAL A 252 -21.20 -18.66 -2.65
N LYS A 253 -20.37 -18.40 -1.63
CA LYS A 253 -19.58 -17.16 -1.56
C LYS A 253 -18.49 -17.09 -2.62
N GLN A 254 -17.86 -18.19 -2.99
CA GLN A 254 -16.93 -18.22 -4.12
C GLN A 254 -17.63 -17.96 -5.47
N GLN A 255 -18.86 -18.46 -5.66
CA GLN A 255 -19.65 -18.14 -6.84
C GLN A 255 -20.03 -16.65 -6.89
N GLU A 256 -20.46 -16.05 -5.77
CA GLU A 256 -20.71 -14.60 -5.68
C GLU A 256 -19.45 -13.78 -6.01
N ILE A 257 -18.29 -14.16 -5.46
CA ILE A 257 -17.01 -13.49 -5.74
C ILE A 257 -16.64 -13.60 -7.23
N ALA A 258 -16.79 -14.77 -7.84
CA ALA A 258 -16.52 -14.96 -9.26
C ALA A 258 -17.45 -14.11 -10.15
N GLN A 259 -18.73 -13.99 -9.77
CA GLN A 259 -19.69 -13.12 -10.47
C GLN A 259 -19.31 -11.64 -10.34
N LEU A 260 -18.89 -11.20 -9.15
CA LEU A 260 -18.42 -9.84 -8.91
C LEU A 260 -17.15 -9.52 -9.70
N GLN A 261 -16.19 -10.46 -9.75
CA GLN A 261 -14.98 -10.31 -10.57
C GLN A 261 -15.31 -10.19 -12.06
N LYS A 262 -16.27 -10.99 -12.56
CA LYS A 262 -16.72 -10.89 -13.95
C LYS A 262 -17.39 -9.55 -14.26
N ALA A 263 -18.20 -9.03 -13.33
CA ALA A 263 -18.82 -7.71 -13.45
C ALA A 263 -17.79 -6.58 -13.44
N LEU A 264 -16.78 -6.68 -12.56
CA LEU A 264 -15.68 -5.73 -12.47
C LEU A 264 -14.82 -5.71 -13.74
N ASN A 265 -14.46 -6.88 -14.27
CA ASN A 265 -13.72 -6.98 -15.53
C ASN A 265 -14.51 -6.35 -16.69
N LYS A 266 -15.82 -6.63 -16.78
CA LYS A 266 -16.68 -6.01 -17.80
C LYS A 266 -16.77 -4.49 -17.66
N ALA A 267 -16.77 -3.97 -16.43
CA ALA A 267 -16.76 -2.53 -16.18
C ALA A 267 -15.42 -1.90 -16.60
N ASN A 268 -14.30 -2.54 -16.26
CA ASN A 268 -12.96 -2.09 -16.65
C ASN A 268 -12.78 -2.09 -18.18
N ASP A 269 -13.23 -3.13 -18.87
CA ASP A 269 -13.20 -3.17 -20.34
C ASP A 269 -14.01 -2.02 -20.95
N LYS A 270 -15.15 -1.69 -20.34
CA LYS A 270 -15.98 -0.56 -20.77
C LYS A 270 -15.28 0.78 -20.54
N ILE A 271 -14.63 0.97 -19.38
CA ILE A 271 -13.84 2.18 -19.09
C ILE A 271 -12.69 2.32 -20.09
N HIS A 272 -11.90 1.26 -20.31
CA HIS A 272 -10.80 1.28 -21.26
C HIS A 272 -11.25 1.59 -22.69
N SER A 273 -12.39 1.03 -23.13
CA SER A 273 -12.93 1.35 -24.45
C SER A 273 -13.37 2.82 -24.57
N TYR A 274 -13.97 3.40 -23.52
CA TYR A 274 -14.29 4.83 -23.50
C TYR A 274 -13.03 5.71 -23.51
N ASP A 275 -12.01 5.37 -22.73
CA ASP A 275 -10.75 6.13 -22.69
C ASP A 275 -10.04 6.10 -24.06
N ASN A 276 -9.99 4.93 -24.70
CA ASN A 276 -9.42 4.78 -26.03
C ASN A 276 -10.24 5.56 -27.07
N TYR A 277 -11.56 5.48 -27.00
CA TYR A 277 -12.45 6.27 -27.85
C TYR A 277 -12.21 7.78 -27.66
N GLN A 278 -12.12 8.26 -26.42
CA GLN A 278 -11.90 9.67 -26.13
C GLN A 278 -10.54 10.17 -26.63
N LYS A 279 -9.49 9.34 -26.50
CA LYS A 279 -8.16 9.64 -27.07
C LYS A 279 -8.21 9.74 -28.59
N LEU A 280 -8.77 8.73 -29.26
CA LEU A 280 -8.93 8.73 -30.71
C LEU A 280 -9.79 9.89 -31.20
N HIS A 281 -10.86 10.22 -30.47
CA HIS A 281 -11.72 11.35 -30.79
C HIS A 281 -10.98 12.69 -30.65
N THR A 282 -10.20 12.86 -29.57
CA THR A 282 -9.39 14.05 -29.33
C THR A 282 -8.35 14.23 -30.43
N GLN A 283 -7.63 13.15 -30.75
CA GLN A 283 -6.64 13.14 -31.82
C GLN A 283 -7.28 13.43 -33.19
N SER A 284 -8.42 12.80 -33.49
CA SER A 284 -9.18 13.07 -34.71
C SER A 284 -9.63 14.53 -34.82
N ILE A 285 -9.98 15.19 -33.71
CA ILE A 285 -10.27 16.63 -33.73
C ILE A 285 -8.98 17.41 -33.96
N ALA A 286 -7.90 17.10 -33.26
CA ALA A 286 -6.63 17.81 -33.35
C ALA A 286 -6.02 17.77 -34.76
N GLU A 287 -6.20 16.67 -35.50
CA GLU A 287 -5.66 16.49 -36.86
C GLU A 287 -6.53 17.10 -37.98
N ARG A 288 -7.72 17.66 -37.66
CA ARG A 288 -8.59 18.28 -38.66
C ARG A 288 -8.10 19.66 -39.08
N ASN A 289 -7.82 19.84 -40.36
CA ASN A 289 -7.59 21.16 -40.96
C ASN A 289 -8.84 21.63 -41.72
N PHE A 290 -8.85 22.89 -42.19
CA PHE A 290 -9.94 23.44 -42.99
C PHE A 290 -9.59 23.46 -44.47
N ASP A 291 -10.45 22.88 -45.30
CA ASP A 291 -10.30 22.68 -46.74
C ASP A 291 -11.62 23.12 -47.40
N ALA A 292 -11.56 24.21 -48.15
CA ALA A 292 -12.75 24.79 -48.77
C ALA A 292 -13.39 23.90 -49.85
N PHE A 293 -12.72 22.84 -50.30
CA PHE A 293 -13.11 21.99 -51.43
C PHE A 293 -13.46 20.55 -51.04
N ASP A 294 -13.29 20.18 -49.76
CA ASP A 294 -13.56 18.82 -49.31
C ASP A 294 -15.07 18.55 -49.28
N SER A 295 -15.49 17.51 -50.00
CA SER A 295 -16.88 17.03 -50.04
C SER A 295 -17.18 15.98 -48.96
N GLU A 296 -16.15 15.49 -48.25
CA GLU A 296 -16.26 14.34 -47.34
C GLU A 296 -15.86 14.62 -45.88
N ARG A 297 -15.18 15.75 -45.58
CA ARG A 297 -14.57 15.98 -44.24
C ARG A 297 -15.02 17.19 -43.40
N TYR A 298 -15.89 18.10 -43.87
CA TYR A 298 -16.48 19.14 -42.99
C TYR A 298 -17.89 18.78 -42.52
N ARG A 299 -18.04 18.48 -41.22
CA ARG A 299 -19.34 18.03 -40.64
C ARG A 299 -19.84 18.86 -39.48
N MET A 300 -19.15 19.93 -39.09
CA MET A 300 -19.54 20.72 -37.92
C MET A 300 -19.47 22.22 -38.18
N TYR A 301 -20.62 22.85 -38.01
CA TYR A 301 -20.77 24.29 -38.02
C TYR A 301 -21.25 24.73 -36.64
N ALA A 302 -20.75 25.86 -36.19
CA ALA A 302 -21.13 26.46 -34.93
C ALA A 302 -21.67 27.87 -35.14
N LEU A 303 -22.58 28.25 -34.26
CA LEU A 303 -23.28 29.51 -34.35
C LEU A 303 -22.49 30.58 -33.58
N PHE A 304 -21.92 31.55 -34.29
CA PHE A 304 -21.21 32.68 -33.73
C PHE A 304 -22.13 33.92 -33.71
N ARG A 305 -22.28 34.52 -32.54
CA ARG A 305 -23.15 35.67 -32.30
C ARG A 305 -22.33 36.94 -32.14
N ASP A 306 -22.55 37.92 -33.00
CA ASP A 306 -21.99 39.26 -32.87
C ASP A 306 -23.05 40.26 -32.44
N VAL A 307 -23.18 40.42 -31.12
CA VAL A 307 -24.13 41.34 -30.48
C VAL A 307 -23.84 42.82 -30.83
N ARG A 308 -22.61 43.14 -31.24
CA ARG A 308 -22.17 44.52 -31.46
C ARG A 308 -22.14 44.91 -32.95
N ASN A 309 -22.54 44.01 -33.85
CA ASN A 309 -22.50 44.19 -35.31
C ASN A 309 -21.17 44.76 -35.81
N LYS A 310 -20.07 44.29 -35.21
CA LYS A 310 -18.70 44.73 -35.51
C LYS A 310 -18.10 44.02 -36.70
N PHE A 311 -18.57 42.81 -36.98
CA PHE A 311 -17.94 41.93 -37.96
C PHE A 311 -18.84 41.77 -39.18
N ASP A 312 -18.22 41.78 -40.36
CA ASP A 312 -18.79 41.25 -41.59
C ASP A 312 -18.32 39.81 -41.84
N ARG A 313 -18.87 39.16 -42.86
CA ARG A 313 -18.52 37.77 -43.22
C ARG A 313 -17.02 37.56 -43.45
N ASN A 314 -16.36 38.50 -44.12
CA ASN A 314 -14.93 38.37 -44.46
C ASN A 314 -14.06 38.51 -43.21
N GLN A 315 -14.42 39.42 -42.32
CA GLN A 315 -13.75 39.61 -41.04
C GLN A 315 -13.93 38.40 -40.11
N VAL A 316 -15.10 37.76 -40.11
CA VAL A 316 -15.30 36.50 -39.38
C VAL A 316 -14.46 35.38 -39.98
N ALA A 317 -14.35 35.31 -41.31
CA ALA A 317 -13.54 34.32 -41.99
C ALA A 317 -12.04 34.49 -41.67
N GLU A 318 -11.51 35.71 -41.75
CA GLU A 318 -10.13 36.03 -41.37
C GLU A 318 -9.85 35.69 -39.91
N LYS A 319 -10.79 36.04 -39.01
CA LYS A 319 -10.63 35.84 -37.57
C LYS A 319 -10.61 34.38 -37.13
N PHE A 320 -11.30 33.50 -37.85
CA PHE A 320 -11.39 32.07 -37.55
C PHE A 320 -10.69 31.20 -38.59
N ASN A 321 -9.75 31.77 -39.36
CA ASN A 321 -8.88 31.08 -40.30
C ASN A 321 -9.65 30.27 -41.36
N ILE A 322 -10.75 30.82 -41.88
CA ILE A 322 -11.58 30.20 -42.90
C ILE A 322 -11.17 30.77 -44.26
N TYR A 323 -10.49 29.95 -45.08
CA TYR A 323 -10.00 30.37 -46.41
C TYR A 323 -11.09 30.85 -47.36
N ASN A 324 -12.29 30.28 -47.28
CA ASN A 324 -13.42 30.65 -48.13
C ASN A 324 -14.52 31.32 -47.30
N PRO A 325 -14.64 32.66 -47.32
CA PRO A 325 -15.70 33.38 -46.61
C PRO A 325 -17.11 32.94 -47.01
N LEU A 326 -17.31 32.40 -48.22
CA LEU A 326 -18.62 31.91 -48.68
C LEU A 326 -19.07 30.66 -47.92
N ALA A 327 -18.16 29.96 -47.22
CA ALA A 327 -18.51 28.86 -46.32
C ALA A 327 -19.25 29.34 -45.04
N ILE A 328 -19.34 30.66 -44.83
CA ILE A 328 -20.00 31.27 -43.68
C ILE A 328 -21.37 31.84 -44.10
N GLU A 329 -22.43 31.21 -43.61
CA GLU A 329 -23.78 31.76 -43.70
C GLU A 329 -23.92 32.93 -42.71
N THR A 330 -24.53 34.02 -43.15
CA THR A 330 -24.76 35.20 -42.31
C THR A 330 -26.24 35.57 -42.32
N LYS A 331 -26.78 35.85 -41.13
CA LYS A 331 -28.17 36.23 -40.96
C LYS A 331 -28.29 37.28 -39.87
N VAL A 332 -29.07 38.31 -40.15
CA VAL A 332 -29.44 39.30 -39.13
C VAL A 332 -30.70 38.82 -38.42
N VAL A 333 -30.63 38.67 -37.10
CA VAL A 333 -31.76 38.23 -36.27
C VAL A 333 -31.93 39.23 -35.14
N MET A 334 -33.10 39.87 -35.04
CA MET A 334 -33.41 40.87 -34.00
C MET A 334 -32.38 42.01 -33.91
N GLY A 335 -31.78 42.41 -35.04
CA GLY A 335 -30.78 43.47 -35.09
C GLY A 335 -29.36 43.05 -34.72
N GLU A 336 -29.10 41.75 -34.50
CA GLU A 336 -27.77 41.20 -34.25
C GLU A 336 -27.30 40.36 -35.44
N ASN A 337 -25.99 40.38 -35.70
CA ASN A 337 -25.36 39.55 -36.72
C ASN A 337 -25.09 38.14 -36.17
N TRP A 338 -25.63 37.14 -36.85
CA TRP A 338 -25.39 35.72 -36.57
C TRP A 338 -24.66 35.09 -37.74
N PHE A 339 -23.63 34.30 -37.42
CA PHE A 339 -22.79 33.62 -38.40
C PHE A 339 -22.79 32.12 -38.12
N ILE A 340 -22.99 31.32 -39.16
CA ILE A 340 -22.79 29.87 -39.08
C ILE A 340 -21.37 29.62 -39.60
N VAL A 341 -20.45 29.31 -38.69
CA VAL A 341 -19.01 29.27 -38.95
C VAL A 341 -18.53 27.82 -38.89
N PRO A 342 -17.72 27.36 -39.86
CA PRO A 342 -17.05 26.05 -39.77
C PRO A 342 -16.14 25.96 -38.54
N VAL A 343 -16.14 24.82 -37.86
CA VAL A 343 -15.28 24.57 -36.68
C VAL A 343 -14.62 23.19 -36.72
N LYS A 344 -13.46 23.06 -36.06
CA LYS A 344 -12.68 21.82 -35.94
C LYS A 344 -13.46 20.74 -35.16
N GLY A 345 -14.16 21.16 -34.11
CA GLY A 345 -14.97 20.28 -33.28
C GLY A 345 -15.54 20.97 -32.04
N THR A 346 -15.97 20.16 -31.09
CA THR A 346 -16.46 20.59 -29.77
C THR A 346 -15.74 19.87 -28.65
N HIS A 347 -15.62 20.52 -27.51
CA HIS A 347 -15.07 19.93 -26.29
C HIS A 347 -15.98 20.23 -25.10
N LEU A 348 -16.34 19.21 -24.32
CA LEU A 348 -17.09 19.38 -23.07
C LEU A 348 -16.12 19.72 -21.95
N VAL A 349 -16.21 20.95 -21.42
CA VAL A 349 -15.29 21.43 -20.38
C VAL A 349 -15.51 20.65 -19.09
N GLN A 350 -14.48 19.91 -18.67
CA GLN A 350 -14.52 19.14 -17.42
C GLN A 350 -14.07 19.97 -16.22
N LYS A 351 -14.40 19.48 -15.02
CA LYS A 351 -14.01 20.11 -13.76
C LYS A 351 -12.50 20.29 -13.66
N GLY A 352 -12.07 21.52 -13.37
CA GLY A 352 -10.66 21.87 -13.19
C GLY A 352 -9.86 22.00 -14.50
N GLU A 353 -10.49 21.92 -15.67
CA GLU A 353 -9.81 22.17 -16.94
C GLU A 353 -9.62 23.67 -17.19
N THR A 354 -8.41 24.04 -17.59
CA THR A 354 -8.07 25.40 -17.97
C THR A 354 -8.07 25.54 -19.49
N LEU A 355 -8.30 26.75 -20.00
CA LEU A 355 -8.18 27.05 -21.43
C LEU A 355 -6.82 26.64 -22.01
N LYS A 356 -5.76 26.77 -21.21
CA LYS A 356 -4.42 26.31 -21.61
C LYS A 356 -4.37 24.80 -21.83
N LYS A 357 -4.97 24.02 -20.94
CA LYS A 357 -5.04 22.56 -21.05
C LYS A 357 -5.86 22.15 -22.28
N ILE A 358 -7.01 22.77 -22.47
CA ILE A 358 -7.87 22.53 -23.63
C ILE A 358 -7.12 22.87 -24.92
N ALA A 359 -6.49 24.04 -25.00
CA ALA A 359 -5.76 24.45 -26.20
C ALA A 359 -4.60 23.50 -26.52
N SER A 360 -3.87 23.01 -25.51
CA SER A 360 -2.79 22.04 -25.72
C SER A 360 -3.23 20.66 -26.24
N LEU A 361 -4.53 20.32 -26.14
CA LEU A 361 -5.05 19.07 -26.67
C LEU A 361 -5.35 19.14 -28.18
N TYR A 362 -5.70 20.33 -28.68
CA TYR A 362 -6.31 20.48 -29.99
C TYR A 362 -5.52 21.36 -30.96
N TYR A 363 -4.53 22.12 -30.48
CA TYR A 363 -3.82 23.11 -31.29
C TYR A 363 -2.31 22.91 -31.20
N ASP A 364 -1.63 23.09 -32.35
CA ASP A 364 -0.17 23.09 -32.45
C ASP A 364 0.45 24.25 -31.66
N ASN A 365 -0.23 25.40 -31.71
CA ASN A 365 0.14 26.60 -30.96
C ASN A 365 -0.90 26.90 -29.88
N PRO A 366 -0.66 26.48 -28.61
CA PRO A 366 -1.64 26.66 -27.54
C PRO A 366 -1.99 28.12 -27.26
N LYS A 367 -1.10 29.08 -27.54
CA LYS A 367 -1.38 30.51 -27.30
C LYS A 367 -2.43 31.05 -28.26
N GLU A 368 -2.31 30.68 -29.53
CA GLU A 368 -3.29 31.02 -30.57
C GLU A 368 -4.62 30.30 -30.29
N GLY A 369 -4.58 29.01 -29.98
CA GLY A 369 -5.77 28.23 -29.61
C GLY A 369 -6.56 28.84 -28.45
N ILE A 370 -5.88 29.34 -27.39
CA ILE A 370 -6.55 30.06 -26.29
C ILE A 370 -7.32 31.27 -26.80
N GLN A 371 -6.70 32.09 -27.68
CA GLN A 371 -7.33 33.30 -28.20
C GLN A 371 -8.55 32.96 -29.07
N LEU A 372 -8.43 31.98 -29.96
CA LEU A 372 -9.52 31.51 -30.81
C LEU A 372 -10.70 30.99 -29.98
N ILE A 373 -10.44 30.12 -28.99
CA ILE A 373 -11.47 29.59 -28.10
C ILE A 373 -12.18 30.73 -27.36
N GLN A 374 -11.44 31.68 -26.77
CA GLN A 374 -12.03 32.80 -26.04
C GLN A 374 -12.88 33.72 -26.91
N GLN A 375 -12.46 33.94 -28.16
CA GLN A 375 -13.16 34.83 -29.07
C GLN A 375 -14.45 34.19 -29.60
N PHE A 376 -14.44 32.88 -29.83
CA PHE A 376 -15.62 32.16 -30.33
C PHE A 376 -16.62 31.84 -29.21
N ASN A 377 -16.13 31.52 -28.01
CA ASN A 377 -16.93 31.10 -26.87
C ASN A 377 -16.98 32.22 -25.82
N PRO A 378 -18.04 33.05 -25.78
CA PRO A 378 -18.12 34.20 -24.88
C PRO A 378 -18.16 33.80 -23.40
N GLN A 379 -18.52 32.55 -23.09
CA GLN A 379 -18.47 31.97 -21.76
C GLN A 379 -17.89 30.56 -21.84
N VAL A 380 -16.83 30.31 -21.07
CA VAL A 380 -16.22 28.98 -20.92
C VAL A 380 -16.42 28.56 -19.47
N VAL A 381 -17.38 27.66 -19.26
CA VAL A 381 -17.84 27.23 -17.94
C VAL A 381 -17.84 25.70 -17.89
N GLU A 382 -17.52 25.15 -16.73
CA GLU A 382 -17.61 23.72 -16.46
C GLU A 382 -19.00 23.16 -16.87
N GLY A 383 -19.00 21.96 -17.45
CA GLY A 383 -20.20 21.26 -17.89
C GLY A 383 -20.81 21.78 -19.19
N HIS A 384 -20.22 22.78 -19.84
CA HIS A 384 -20.66 23.29 -21.13
C HIS A 384 -19.71 22.86 -22.25
N SER A 385 -20.29 22.59 -23.42
CA SER A 385 -19.51 22.35 -24.64
C SER A 385 -19.04 23.67 -25.21
N ILE A 386 -17.75 23.76 -25.50
CA ILE A 386 -17.15 24.85 -26.25
C ILE A 386 -16.84 24.40 -27.67
N PHE A 387 -16.89 25.35 -28.60
CA PHE A 387 -16.50 25.14 -29.99
C PHE A 387 -15.01 25.43 -30.17
N LEU A 388 -14.38 24.65 -31.05
CA LEU A 388 -12.95 24.74 -31.36
C LEU A 388 -12.78 25.27 -32.79
N PRO A 389 -12.47 26.56 -33.00
CA PRO A 389 -12.18 27.11 -34.33
C PRO A 389 -10.91 26.51 -34.94
N PHE A 390 -10.71 26.69 -36.24
CA PHE A 390 -9.49 26.27 -36.93
C PHE A 390 -8.31 27.21 -36.63
N GLU A 391 -7.10 26.66 -36.56
CA GLU A 391 -5.84 27.43 -36.50
C GLU A 391 -5.36 27.80 -37.90
N MET A 392 -4.43 28.75 -38.01
CA MET A 392 -3.78 29.01 -39.30
C MET A 392 -2.99 27.78 -39.73
N GLU A 393 -3.17 27.32 -40.98
CA GLU A 393 -2.26 26.34 -41.55
C GLU A 393 -0.84 26.95 -41.66
N LYS A 394 0.17 26.14 -41.35
CA LYS A 394 1.58 26.53 -41.43
C LYS A 394 2.11 26.45 -42.85
#